data_AF-A0A225WAF3-F1
#
_entry.id   AF-A0A225WAF3-F1
#
_cell.length_a   1.000
_cell.length_b   1.000
_cell.length_c   1.000
_cell.angle_alpha   90.00
_cell.angle_beta   90.00
_cell.angle_gamma   90.00
#
_symmetry.space_group_name_H-M   'P 1'
#
loop_
_entity.id
_entity.type
_entity.pdbx_description
1 polymer ?
#
loop_
_entity_poly.entity_id
_entity_poly.type
_entity_poly.pdbx_seq_one_letter_code
_entity_poly.pdbx_strand_id
1 'polypeptide(L)'
;MSGSEKYYTMKQRKVEPHLDFLYRLNVAADRAVIRYKKSERRREQHVKLFTHRLVDSQLMNILKGQRFKSIDDLEYVLKQQEDDWDDENQNTSSTKHRISGGQPSSGAT
;
A
#
# COMPACT_ATOMS: atom_id res chain seq x y z
N MET A 1 -13.90 20.14 -11.74
CA MET A 1 -14.28 18.77 -11.37
C MET A 1 -15.14 18.77 -10.11
N SER A 2 -16.29 18.09 -10.17
CA SER A 2 -17.17 17.89 -9.01
C SER A 2 -16.51 17.01 -7.94
N GLY A 3 -17.01 17.05 -6.69
CA GLY A 3 -16.57 16.14 -5.62
C GLY A 3 -16.72 14.67 -6.00
N SER A 4 -17.86 14.30 -6.62
CA SER A 4 -18.12 12.94 -7.10
C SER A 4 -17.19 12.52 -8.24
N GLU A 5 -16.92 13.43 -9.17
CA GLU A 5 -16.01 13.19 -10.29
C GLU A 5 -14.58 12.92 -9.79
N LYS A 6 -14.11 13.72 -8.83
CA LYS A 6 -12.80 13.50 -8.17
C LYS A 6 -12.73 12.13 -7.52
N TYR A 7 -13.80 11.67 -6.87
CA TYR A 7 -13.83 10.35 -6.24
C TYR A 7 -13.71 9.21 -7.26
N TYR A 8 -14.51 9.19 -8.33
CA TYR A 8 -14.53 8.06 -9.28
C TYR A 8 -13.30 8.00 -10.21
N THR A 9 -12.61 9.12 -10.40
CA THR A 9 -11.44 9.23 -11.30
C THR A 9 -10.10 9.14 -10.57
N MET A 10 -10.10 9.17 -9.23
CA MET A 10 -8.88 9.19 -8.42
C MET A 10 -8.04 7.93 -8.65
N LYS A 11 -6.73 8.11 -8.90
CA LYS A 11 -5.72 7.04 -8.99
C LYS A 11 -4.64 7.23 -7.93
N GLN A 12 -4.04 6.13 -7.48
CA GLN A 12 -2.84 6.16 -6.65
C GLN A 12 -1.69 6.79 -7.45
N ARG A 13 -0.87 7.62 -6.81
CA ARG A 13 0.35 8.19 -7.42
C ARG A 13 1.48 7.17 -7.32
N LYS A 14 2.47 7.23 -8.22
CA LYS A 14 3.56 6.24 -8.32
C LYS A 14 4.35 6.02 -7.02
N VAL A 15 4.50 7.05 -6.20
CA VAL A 15 5.29 7.04 -4.94
C VAL A 15 4.41 7.28 -3.71
N GLU A 16 3.09 7.25 -3.87
CA GLU A 16 2.16 7.43 -2.75
C GLU A 16 1.96 6.09 -2.05
N PRO A 17 2.15 6.01 -0.72
CA PRO A 17 1.82 4.81 0.06
C PRO A 17 0.37 4.38 -0.16
N HIS A 18 0.09 3.08 -0.01
CA HIS A 18 -1.24 2.52 -0.19
C HIS A 18 -2.21 3.05 0.87
N LEU A 19 -1.76 3.22 2.12
CA LEU A 19 -2.53 3.85 3.20
C LEU A 19 -2.87 5.30 2.89
N ASP A 20 -1.89 6.10 2.45
CA ASP A 20 -2.11 7.50 2.07
C ASP A 20 -3.13 7.63 0.93
N PHE A 21 -3.06 6.74 -0.05
CA PHE A 21 -4.05 6.69 -1.11
C PHE A 21 -5.45 6.36 -0.58
N LEU A 22 -5.58 5.39 0.33
CA LEU A 22 -6.86 5.05 0.97
C LEU A 22 -7.45 6.27 1.70
N TYR A 23 -6.64 6.99 2.48
CA TYR A 23 -7.09 8.20 3.18
C TYR A 23 -7.54 9.29 2.21
N ARG A 24 -6.79 9.54 1.13
CA ARG A 24 -7.18 10.53 0.13
C ARG A 24 -8.48 10.16 -0.58
N LEU A 25 -8.70 8.87 -0.84
CA LEU A 25 -9.94 8.37 -1.42
C LEU A 25 -11.14 8.49 -0.45
N ASN A 26 -10.93 8.22 0.84
CA ASN A 26 -11.92 8.42 1.89
C ASN A 26 -12.37 9.88 1.96
N VAL A 27 -11.42 10.83 1.99
CA VAL A 27 -11.71 12.26 1.99
C VAL A 27 -12.51 12.68 0.74
N ALA A 28 -12.20 12.10 -0.42
CA ALA A 28 -12.97 12.36 -1.63
C ALA A 28 -14.40 11.79 -1.56
N ALA A 29 -14.57 10.61 -0.96
CA ALA A 29 -15.89 10.02 -0.72
C ALA A 29 -16.73 10.90 0.21
N ASP A 30 -16.15 11.40 1.29
CA ASP A 30 -16.82 12.29 2.25
C ASP A 30 -17.26 13.60 1.60
N ARG A 31 -16.36 14.22 0.82
CA ARG A 31 -16.68 15.42 0.02
C ARG A 31 -17.77 15.19 -1.03
N ALA A 32 -17.87 13.97 -1.54
CA ALA A 32 -18.92 13.55 -2.47
C ALA A 32 -20.20 13.05 -1.77
N VAL A 33 -20.25 13.09 -0.42
CA VAL A 33 -21.36 12.58 0.40
C VAL A 33 -21.65 11.08 0.14
N ILE A 34 -20.62 10.33 -0.22
CA ILE A 34 -20.69 8.91 -0.48
C ILE A 34 -20.62 8.18 0.85
N ARG A 35 -21.73 7.58 1.26
CA ARG A 35 -21.82 6.88 2.55
C ARG A 35 -21.28 5.45 2.47
N TYR A 36 -20.00 5.29 2.15
CA TYR A 36 -19.38 3.98 1.92
C TYR A 36 -19.38 3.07 3.16
N LYS A 37 -19.37 3.65 4.37
CA LYS A 37 -19.45 2.90 5.64
C LYS A 37 -20.86 2.41 6.02
N LYS A 38 -21.92 2.85 5.32
CA LYS A 38 -23.32 2.60 5.75
C LYS A 38 -23.89 1.23 5.38
N SER A 39 -23.32 0.55 4.39
CA SER A 39 -23.74 -0.80 4.04
C SER A 39 -22.60 -1.58 3.42
N GLU A 40 -22.69 -2.89 3.53
CA GLU A 40 -21.72 -3.80 2.93
C GLU A 40 -21.56 -3.57 1.42
N ARG A 41 -22.66 -3.49 0.67
CA ARG A 41 -22.62 -3.22 -0.78
C ARG A 41 -21.86 -1.92 -1.12
N ARG A 42 -22.07 -0.85 -0.34
CA ARG A 42 -21.39 0.43 -0.58
C ARG A 42 -19.90 0.35 -0.20
N ARG A 43 -19.57 -0.38 0.87
CA ARG A 43 -18.20 -0.65 1.28
C ARG A 43 -17.46 -1.45 0.21
N GLU A 44 -18.04 -2.53 -0.28
CA GLU A 44 -17.48 -3.35 -1.37
C GLU A 44 -17.21 -2.52 -2.62
N GLN A 45 -18.15 -1.66 -3.02
CA GLN A 45 -17.95 -0.76 -4.16
C GLN A 45 -16.77 0.20 -3.95
N HIS A 46 -16.63 0.73 -2.73
CA HIS A 46 -15.53 1.60 -2.37
C HIS A 46 -14.18 0.87 -2.38
N VAL A 47 -14.10 -0.33 -1.80
CA VAL A 47 -12.89 -1.17 -1.83
C VAL A 47 -12.55 -1.61 -3.26
N LYS A 48 -13.56 -1.94 -4.08
CA LYS A 48 -13.35 -2.27 -5.50
C LYS A 48 -12.79 -1.07 -6.27
N LEU A 49 -13.24 0.14 -5.97
CA LEU A 49 -12.69 1.35 -6.56
C LEU A 49 -11.24 1.57 -6.11
N PHE A 50 -10.95 1.44 -4.81
CA PHE A 50 -9.60 1.53 -4.28
C PHE A 50 -8.64 0.55 -4.98
N THR A 51 -8.96 -0.75 -4.96
CA THR A 51 -8.12 -1.80 -5.55
C THR A 51 -7.90 -1.63 -7.05
N HIS A 52 -8.91 -1.18 -7.80
CA HIS A 52 -8.79 -0.93 -9.25
C HIS A 52 -7.98 0.33 -9.59
N ARG A 53 -7.58 1.11 -8.59
CA ARG A 53 -6.84 2.37 -8.73
C ARG A 53 -5.44 2.32 -8.09
N LEU A 54 -5.06 1.16 -7.55
CA LEU A 54 -3.72 0.88 -7.07
C LEU A 54 -2.70 0.81 -8.21
N VAL A 55 -1.46 1.21 -7.92
CA VAL A 55 -0.31 1.01 -8.81
C VAL A 55 0.23 -0.42 -8.68
N ASP A 56 0.15 -1.02 -7.48
CA ASP A 56 0.60 -2.38 -7.22
C ASP A 56 -0.46 -3.41 -7.65
N SER A 57 -0.18 -4.14 -8.73
CA SER A 57 -1.05 -5.20 -9.25
C SER A 57 -1.07 -6.47 -8.40
N GLN A 58 -0.01 -6.77 -7.64
CA GLN A 58 0.02 -7.93 -6.75
C GLN A 58 -0.86 -7.67 -5.53
N LEU A 59 -0.68 -6.53 -4.85
CA LEU A 59 -1.55 -6.13 -3.74
C LEU A 59 -3.01 -6.02 -4.19
N MET A 60 -3.27 -5.47 -5.38
CA MET A 60 -4.63 -5.47 -5.96
C MET A 60 -5.24 -6.87 -5.99
N ASN A 61 -4.50 -7.89 -6.44
CA ASN A 61 -5.01 -9.26 -6.55
C ASN A 61 -5.26 -9.90 -5.18
N ILE A 62 -4.37 -9.66 -4.21
CA ILE A 62 -4.55 -10.13 -2.83
C ILE A 62 -5.84 -9.57 -2.24
N LEU A 63 -6.06 -8.25 -2.37
CA LEU A 63 -7.22 -7.57 -1.80
C LEU A 63 -8.54 -7.94 -2.49
N LYS A 64 -8.54 -8.29 -3.79
CA LYS A 64 -9.74 -8.74 -4.52
C LYS A 64 -10.31 -10.05 -4.00
N GLY A 65 -9.47 -10.91 -3.42
CA GLY A 65 -9.89 -12.19 -2.84
C GLY A 65 -10.50 -12.07 -1.45
N GLN A 66 -10.47 -10.87 -0.85
CA GLN A 66 -10.85 -10.67 0.55
C GLN A 66 -12.17 -9.91 0.69
N ARG A 67 -12.94 -10.27 1.71
CA ARG A 67 -14.16 -9.56 2.10
C ARG A 67 -13.91 -8.80 3.40
N PHE A 68 -13.88 -7.48 3.32
CA PHE A 68 -13.67 -6.61 4.48
C PHE A 68 -14.98 -6.32 5.21
N LYS A 69 -15.05 -6.54 6.53
CA LYS A 69 -16.24 -6.25 7.34
C LYS A 69 -16.31 -4.75 7.67
N SER A 70 -15.16 -4.09 7.73
CA SER A 70 -15.04 -2.65 7.96
C SER A 70 -13.99 -2.03 7.03
N ILE A 71 -13.85 -0.70 7.07
CA ILE A 71 -12.73 -0.02 6.39
C ILE A 71 -11.45 -0.14 7.22
N ASP A 72 -11.60 -0.25 8.53
CA ASP A 72 -10.49 -0.43 9.47
C ASP A 72 -9.82 -1.80 9.26
N ASP A 73 -10.58 -2.83 8.84
CA ASP A 73 -10.03 -4.14 8.45
C ASP A 73 -9.11 -4.01 7.23
N LEU A 74 -9.49 -3.19 6.24
CA LEU A 74 -8.66 -2.91 5.07
C LEU A 74 -7.41 -2.13 5.48
N GLU A 75 -7.58 -1.11 6.32
CA GLU A 75 -6.46 -0.31 6.84
C GLU A 75 -5.45 -1.20 7.60
N TYR A 76 -5.93 -2.13 8.41
CA TYR A 76 -5.09 -3.09 9.14
C TYR A 76 -4.24 -3.93 8.18
N VAL A 77 -4.84 -4.50 7.13
CA VAL A 77 -4.11 -5.30 6.14
C VAL A 77 -3.08 -4.44 5.39
N LEU A 78 -3.41 -3.20 5.06
CA LEU A 78 -2.48 -2.30 4.39
C LEU A 78 -1.29 -1.91 5.28
N LYS A 79 -1.51 -1.68 6.58
CA LYS A 79 -0.43 -1.44 7.54
C LYS A 79 0.57 -2.59 7.58
N GLN A 80 0.08 -3.83 7.69
CA GLN A 80 0.93 -5.01 7.67
C GLN A 80 1.77 -5.10 6.40
N GLN A 81 1.17 -4.81 5.24
CA GLN A 81 1.90 -4.83 3.96
C GLN A 81 2.97 -3.74 3.86
N GLU A 82 2.74 -2.55 4.39
CA GLU A 82 3.71 -1.45 4.37
C GLU A 82 4.84 -1.68 5.39
N ASP A 83 4.53 -2.20 6.58
CA ASP A 83 5.51 -2.57 7.61
C ASP A 83 6.47 -3.67 7.10
N ASP A 84 5.93 -4.71 6.44
CA ASP A 84 6.73 -5.80 5.85
C ASP A 84 7.70 -5.28 4.76
N TRP A 85 7.29 -4.25 4.00
CA TRP A 85 8.12 -3.63 2.97
C TRP A 85 9.28 -2.80 3.55
N ASP A 86 9.03 -2.08 4.64
CA ASP A 86 10.07 -1.31 5.33
C ASP A 86 11.13 -2.24 5.94
N ASP A 87 10.72 -3.37 6.51
CA ASP A 87 11.61 -4.40 7.07
C ASP A 87 12.49 -5.06 5.99
N GLU A 88 11.93 -5.39 4.82
CA GLU A 88 12.69 -5.98 3.70
C GLU A 88 13.75 -4.99 3.16
N ASN A 89 13.40 -3.70 3.06
CA ASN A 89 14.31 -2.65 2.59
C ASN A 89 15.45 -2.35 3.59
N GLN A 90 15.18 -2.44 4.91
CA GLN A 90 16.19 -2.32 5.97
C GLN A 90 17.15 -3.53 6.00
N ASN A 91 16.64 -4.74 5.72
CA ASN A 91 17.45 -5.96 5.78
C ASN A 91 18.38 -6.12 4.56
N THR A 92 18.00 -5.61 3.38
CA THR A 92 18.88 -5.61 2.19
C THR A 92 20.05 -4.62 2.30
N SER A 93 19.94 -3.59 3.15
CA SER A 93 21.03 -2.63 3.41
C SER A 93 22.10 -3.16 4.38
N SER A 94 21.77 -4.17 5.20
CA SER A 94 22.68 -4.69 6.24
C SER A 94 23.65 -5.78 5.76
N THR A 95 23.58 -6.22 4.49
CA THR A 95 24.50 -7.27 3.96
C THR A 95 25.75 -6.71 3.28
N LYS A 96 26.00 -5.38 3.31
CA LYS A 96 27.22 -4.78 2.72
C LYS A 96 28.07 -3.99 3.72
N HIS A 97 28.52 -4.61 4.81
CA HIS A 97 29.77 -4.23 5.49
C HIS A 97 30.27 -5.32 6.46
N ARG A 98 30.83 -6.39 5.88
CA ARG A 98 31.76 -7.37 6.46
C ARG A 98 32.01 -8.33 5.31
N ILE A 99 33.15 -8.43 4.63
CA ILE A 99 34.52 -8.43 5.08
C ILE A 99 35.37 -8.01 3.86
N SER A 100 35.85 -6.77 3.81
CA SER A 100 36.97 -6.38 2.95
C SER A 100 38.05 -5.84 3.87
N GLY A 101 39.05 -6.66 4.17
CA GLY A 101 40.15 -6.21 5.00
C GLY A 101 41.12 -7.32 5.34
N GLY A 102 42.19 -7.43 4.55
CA GLY A 102 43.45 -7.96 5.04
C GLY A 102 43.98 -9.19 4.33
N GLN A 103 44.43 -9.02 3.09
CA GLN A 103 45.67 -9.70 2.68
C GLN A 103 46.83 -8.97 3.39
N PRO A 104 47.82 -9.68 3.93
CA PRO A 104 49.13 -9.53 3.30
C PRO A 104 49.89 -10.84 3.10
N SER A 105 50.63 -10.81 1.99
CA SER A 105 51.70 -11.69 1.55
C SER A 105 52.85 -11.80 2.57
N SER A 106 53.42 -12.99 2.73
CA SER A 106 54.85 -13.33 2.97
C SER A 106 54.90 -14.85 3.15
N GLY A 107 55.81 -15.67 2.63
CA GLY A 107 57.11 -15.53 1.95
C GLY A 107 57.72 -16.95 1.91
N ALA A 108 58.80 -17.12 1.14
CA ALA A 108 59.64 -18.32 0.94
C ALA A 108 59.81 -19.24 2.18
N THR A 109 60.00 -20.56 2.05
CA THR A 109 61.03 -21.29 1.28
C THR A 109 60.61 -22.71 0.92
#